data_AF-A0AAE3AE52-F1
#
_entry.id   AF-A0AAE3AE52-F1
#
_cell.length_a   1.000
_cell.length_b   1.000
_cell.length_c   1.000
_cell.angle_alpha   90.00
_cell.angle_beta   90.00
_cell.angle_gamma   90.00
#
_symmetry.space_group_name_H-M   'P 1'
#
loop_
_entity.id
_entity.type
_entity.pdbx_description
1 polymer ?
#
loop_
_entity_poly.entity_id
_entity_poly.type
_entity_poly.pdbx_seq_one_letter_code
_entity_poly.pdbx_strand_id
1 'polypeptide(L)'
;MYWLWLFCLYSFLGYLLEKIFAAVTGSRHQVRKCFLLLPLCPVYGLAMLAVLHLPADLTRGFLRLAFYGGLTATAVEYAVHFLYDKLLGVMFWDYSGTHMDLNRRVCVPFAVVWGPLTAFALRQVQPLLHPIALHAPAGAGLALLLVLTADSFFTVRLLRRTHNVDLLGLPNLLASLR
;
A
#
# COMPACT_ATOMS: atom_id res chain seq x y z
N MET A 1 2.30 18.21 -6.72
CA MET A 1 1.23 18.04 -5.70
C MET A 1 0.19 17.01 -6.10
N TYR A 2 -0.33 17.03 -7.33
CA TYR A 2 -1.31 16.02 -7.82
C TYR A 2 -0.93 14.56 -7.50
N TRP A 3 0.27 14.12 -7.87
CA TRP A 3 0.73 12.74 -7.63
C TRP A 3 0.87 12.38 -6.15
N LEU A 4 1.22 13.35 -5.29
CA LEU A 4 1.27 13.15 -3.84
C LEU A 4 -0.14 12.87 -3.29
N TRP A 5 -1.14 13.61 -3.76
CA TRP A 5 -2.53 13.36 -3.37
C TRP A 5 -3.02 12.00 -3.83
N LEU A 6 -2.75 11.62 -5.09
CA LEU A 6 -3.10 10.28 -5.56
C LEU A 6 -2.40 9.18 -4.76
N PHE A 7 -1.11 9.34 -4.46
CA PHE A 7 -0.38 8.42 -3.59
C PHE A 7 -1.10 8.25 -2.25
N CYS A 8 -1.38 9.35 -1.55
CA CYS A 8 -2.05 9.31 -0.25
C CYS A 8 -3.47 8.74 -0.32
N LEU A 9 -4.25 9.11 -1.33
CA LEU A 9 -5.62 8.62 -1.51
C LEU A 9 -5.63 7.10 -1.78
N TYR A 10 -4.79 6.61 -2.69
CA TYR A 10 -4.68 5.18 -2.95
C TYR A 10 -4.10 4.39 -1.78
N SER A 11 -3.12 4.95 -1.06
CA SER A 11 -2.61 4.35 0.17
C SER A 11 -3.66 4.27 1.27
N PHE A 12 -4.54 5.26 1.38
CA PHE A 12 -5.65 5.25 2.33
C PHE A 12 -6.72 4.22 1.93
N LEU A 13 -7.10 4.16 0.64
CA LEU A 13 -8.02 3.15 0.14
C LEU A 13 -7.48 1.73 0.32
N GLY A 14 -6.18 1.54 0.12
CA GLY A 14 -5.50 0.27 0.41
C GLY A 14 -5.57 -0.12 1.89
N TYR A 15 -5.42 0.84 2.80
CA TYR A 15 -5.64 0.60 4.23
C TYR A 15 -7.10 0.19 4.53
N LEU A 16 -8.09 0.85 3.92
CA LEU A 16 -9.49 0.46 4.09
C LEU A 16 -9.76 -0.94 3.55
N LEU A 17 -9.17 -1.28 2.39
CA LEU A 17 -9.26 -2.61 1.81
C LEU A 17 -8.70 -3.68 2.76
N GLU A 18 -7.53 -3.45 3.35
CA GLU A 18 -6.92 -4.33 4.34
C GLU A 18 -7.79 -4.49 5.59
N LYS A 19 -8.40 -3.40 6.07
CA LYS A 19 -9.34 -3.45 7.20
C LYS A 19 -10.59 -4.27 6.90
N ILE A 20 -11.19 -4.08 5.72
CA ILE A 20 -12.35 -4.85 5.28
C ILE A 20 -11.96 -6.32 5.12
N PHE A 21 -10.83 -6.61 4.47
CA PHE A 21 -10.33 -7.96 4.30
C PHE A 21 -10.09 -8.67 5.64
N ALA A 22 -9.46 -7.99 6.60
CA ALA A 22 -9.25 -8.52 7.95
C ALA A 22 -10.57 -8.76 8.71
N ALA A 23 -11.56 -7.90 8.54
CA ALA A 23 -12.89 -8.06 9.14
C ALA A 23 -13.64 -9.26 8.54
N VAL A 24 -13.60 -9.43 7.22
CA VAL A 24 -14.29 -10.53 6.51
C VAL A 24 -13.62 -11.88 6.79
N THR A 25 -12.29 -11.92 6.86
CA THR A 25 -11.54 -13.17 7.09
C THR A 25 -11.43 -13.56 8.56
N GLY A 26 -11.86 -12.71 9.49
CA GLY A 26 -11.76 -12.98 10.94
C GLY A 26 -10.32 -13.16 11.43
N SER A 27 -9.34 -12.56 10.73
CA SER A 27 -7.92 -12.74 11.07
C SER A 27 -7.63 -12.31 12.50
N ARG A 28 -7.06 -13.22 13.30
CA ARG A 28 -6.61 -12.94 14.68
C ARG A 28 -5.43 -11.96 14.73
N HIS A 29 -4.68 -11.82 13.64
CA HIS A 29 -3.51 -10.94 13.56
C HIS A 29 -3.83 -9.73 12.66
N GLN A 30 -4.48 -8.73 13.25
CA GLN A 30 -4.82 -7.46 12.58
C GLN A 30 -3.70 -6.44 12.72
N VAL A 31 -2.47 -6.86 12.41
CA VAL A 31 -1.30 -5.99 12.47
C VAL A 31 -1.49 -4.84 11.50
N ARG A 32 -1.26 -3.62 11.99
CA ARG A 32 -1.41 -2.42 11.16
C ARG A 32 -0.27 -2.38 10.15
N LYS A 33 -0.59 -2.59 8.87
CA LYS A 33 0.39 -2.60 7.77
C LYS A 33 0.64 -1.20 7.19
N CYS A 34 0.57 -0.18 8.04
CA CYS A 34 0.63 1.24 7.66
C CYS A 34 1.76 1.94 8.40
N PHE A 35 1.93 3.23 8.13
CA PHE A 35 2.78 4.06 8.99
C PHE A 35 2.29 4.11 10.44
N LEU A 36 3.19 4.58 11.31
CA LEU A 36 2.98 4.67 12.76
C LEU A 36 1.78 5.55 13.11
N LEU A 37 1.65 6.72 12.50
CA LEU A 37 0.58 7.68 12.77
C LEU A 37 -0.51 7.62 11.70
N LEU A 38 -0.14 7.69 10.42
CA LEU A 38 -1.07 7.80 9.31
C LEU A 38 -1.66 6.44 8.90
N PRO A 39 -2.97 6.34 8.64
CA PRO A 39 -3.62 5.14 8.14
C PRO A 39 -3.37 4.97 6.63
N LEU A 40 -2.10 5.03 6.22
CA LEU A 40 -1.68 4.93 4.82
C LEU A 40 -0.84 3.67 4.66
N CYS A 41 -1.24 2.80 3.73
CA CYS A 41 -0.44 1.66 3.30
C CYS A 41 0.32 2.03 2.01
N PRO A 42 1.65 2.27 2.06
CA PRO A 42 2.42 2.81 0.94
C PRO A 42 2.41 1.93 -0.29
N VAL A 43 2.36 0.60 -0.11
CA VAL A 43 2.39 -0.40 -1.19
C VAL A 43 1.29 -0.12 -2.22
N TYR A 44 0.06 0.14 -1.77
CA TYR A 44 -1.08 0.41 -2.67
C TYR A 44 -0.93 1.73 -3.42
N GLY A 45 -0.45 2.77 -2.73
CA GLY A 45 -0.19 4.07 -3.37
C GLY A 45 0.86 3.94 -4.47
N LEU A 46 1.99 3.29 -4.17
CA LEU A 46 3.06 3.04 -5.14
C LEU A 46 2.58 2.17 -6.31
N ALA A 47 1.84 1.09 -6.02
CA ALA A 47 1.33 0.18 -7.04
C ALA A 47 0.39 0.91 -8.00
N MET A 48 -0.58 1.66 -7.49
CA MET A 48 -1.53 2.38 -8.33
C MET A 48 -0.86 3.52 -9.11
N LEU A 49 0.10 4.23 -8.52
CA LEU A 49 0.89 5.20 -9.27
C LEU A 49 1.67 4.54 -10.41
N ALA A 50 2.29 3.38 -10.19
CA ALA A 50 2.99 2.65 -11.25
C ALA A 50 2.03 2.22 -12.37
N VAL A 51 0.85 1.71 -12.00
CA VAL A 51 -0.19 1.32 -12.96
C VAL A 51 -0.70 2.52 -13.77
N LEU A 52 -0.84 3.71 -13.16
CA LEU A 52 -1.26 4.92 -13.87
C LEU A 52 -0.21 5.44 -14.86
N HIS A 53 1.07 5.06 -14.71
CA HIS A 53 2.13 5.39 -15.66
C HIS A 53 2.29 4.35 -16.78
N LEU A 54 1.48 3.28 -16.79
CA LEU A 54 1.50 2.32 -17.88
C LEU A 54 1.04 2.98 -19.19
N PRO A 55 1.65 2.63 -20.34
CA PRO A 55 1.22 3.09 -21.65
C PRO A 55 -0.27 2.83 -21.90
N ALA A 56 -0.93 3.76 -22.59
CA ALA A 56 -2.35 3.67 -22.91
C ALA A 56 -2.72 2.39 -23.70
N ASP A 57 -1.79 1.86 -24.50
CA ASP A 57 -2.00 0.62 -25.24
C ASP A 57 -2.11 -0.61 -24.33
N LEU A 58 -1.40 -0.62 -23.20
CA LEU A 58 -1.44 -1.71 -22.20
C LEU A 58 -2.67 -1.60 -21.29
N THR A 59 -3.21 -0.40 -21.13
CA THR A 59 -4.41 -0.15 -20.30
C THR A 59 -5.71 -0.15 -21.13
N ARG A 60 -5.61 -0.38 -22.46
CA ARG A 60 -6.77 -0.40 -23.36
C ARG A 60 -7.62 -1.66 -23.14
N GLY A 61 -8.81 -1.48 -22.59
CA GLY A 61 -9.74 -2.59 -22.32
C GLY A 61 -9.50 -3.23 -20.95
N PHE A 62 -10.56 -3.80 -20.38
CA PHE A 62 -10.54 -4.27 -19.00
C PHE A 62 -9.55 -5.43 -18.78
N LEU A 63 -9.54 -6.43 -19.67
CA LEU A 63 -8.70 -7.61 -19.52
C LEU A 63 -7.19 -7.30 -19.61
N ARG A 64 -6.79 -6.46 -20.58
CA ARG A 64 -5.39 -6.02 -20.71
C ARG A 64 -4.96 -5.24 -19.48
N LEU A 65 -5.80 -4.30 -19.03
CA LEU A 65 -5.52 -3.55 -17.82
C LEU A 65 -5.45 -4.45 -16.58
N ALA A 66 -6.32 -5.44 -16.44
CA ALA A 66 -6.25 -6.38 -15.34
C ALA A 66 -4.95 -7.19 -15.37
N PHE A 67 -4.53 -7.64 -16.54
CA PHE A 67 -3.29 -8.40 -16.68
C PHE A 67 -2.05 -7.55 -16.38
N TYR A 68 -1.85 -6.44 -17.10
CA TYR A 68 -0.67 -5.58 -16.92
C TYR A 68 -0.70 -4.80 -15.61
N GLY A 69 -1.88 -4.39 -15.17
CA GLY A 69 -2.09 -3.73 -13.89
C GLY A 69 -1.79 -4.66 -12.71
N GLY A 70 -2.30 -5.89 -12.75
CA GLY A 70 -1.99 -6.93 -11.76
C GLY A 70 -0.51 -7.28 -11.72
N LEU A 71 0.13 -7.44 -12.88
CA LEU A 71 1.58 -7.69 -12.98
C LEU A 71 2.38 -6.54 -12.37
N THR A 72 2.03 -5.30 -12.70
CA THR A 72 2.71 -4.10 -12.19
C THR A 72 2.52 -3.95 -10.68
N ALA A 73 1.29 -4.14 -10.18
CA ALA A 73 1.02 -4.09 -8.75
C ALA A 73 1.78 -5.16 -7.97
N THR A 74 1.82 -6.39 -8.50
CA THR A 74 2.57 -7.52 -7.90
C THR A 74 4.08 -7.23 -7.90
N ALA A 75 4.61 -6.64 -8.98
CA ALA A 75 6.02 -6.25 -9.05
C ALA A 75 6.37 -5.17 -8.02
N VAL A 76 5.49 -4.17 -7.83
CA VAL A 76 5.67 -3.13 -6.80
C VAL A 76 5.58 -3.73 -5.40
N GLU A 77 4.60 -4.60 -5.14
CA GLU A 77 4.47 -5.31 -3.87
C GLU A 77 5.75 -6.08 -3.53
N TYR A 78 6.27 -6.86 -4.49
CA TYR A 78 7.52 -7.58 -4.32
C TYR A 78 8.71 -6.65 -4.03
N ALA A 79 8.85 -5.55 -4.78
CA ALA A 79 9.93 -4.59 -4.61
C ALA A 79 9.88 -3.91 -3.24
N VAL A 80 8.67 -3.52 -2.78
CA VAL A 80 8.50 -2.90 -1.47
C VAL A 80 8.77 -3.91 -0.35
N HIS A 81 8.31 -5.15 -0.47
CA HIS A 81 8.67 -6.20 0.50
C HIS A 81 10.17 -6.46 0.54
N PHE A 82 10.82 -6.52 -0.62
CA PHE A 82 12.27 -6.65 -0.70
C PHE A 82 12.98 -5.51 0.02
N LEU A 83 12.52 -4.27 -0.17
CA LEU A 83 13.08 -3.10 0.49
C LEU A 83 12.87 -3.13 2.01
N TYR A 84 11.67 -3.50 2.48
CA TYR A 84 11.36 -3.62 3.90
C TYR A 84 12.22 -4.67 4.59
N ASP A 85 12.39 -5.84 3.97
CA ASP A 85 13.26 -6.87 4.53
C ASP A 85 14.73 -6.41 4.54
N LYS A 86 15.24 -5.84 3.44
CA LYS A 86 16.66 -5.45 3.37
C LYS A 86 17.02 -4.24 4.22
N LEU A 87 16.15 -3.22 4.29
CA LEU A 87 16.46 -1.98 5.01
C LEU A 87 15.99 -1.98 6.46
N LEU A 88 14.86 -2.65 6.72
CA LEU A 88 14.17 -2.61 8.01
C LEU A 88 14.19 -3.97 8.71
N GLY A 89 14.54 -5.07 8.03
CA GLY A 89 14.50 -6.41 8.60
C GLY A 89 13.09 -6.85 9.02
N VAL A 90 12.06 -6.32 8.36
CA VAL A 90 10.66 -6.65 8.69
C VAL A 90 9.90 -7.20 7.50
N MET A 91 8.93 -8.07 7.80
CA MET A 91 7.97 -8.59 6.84
C MET A 91 6.56 -8.24 7.32
N PHE A 92 5.86 -7.42 6.54
CA PHE A 92 4.48 -7.02 6.81
C PHE A 92 3.46 -8.07 6.38
N TRP A 93 3.79 -8.85 5.35
CA TRP A 93 3.03 -10.00 4.87
C TRP A 93 4.01 -11.17 4.74
N ASP A 94 3.61 -12.33 5.26
CA ASP A 94 4.38 -13.56 5.17
C ASP A 94 3.56 -14.62 4.45
N TYR A 95 3.96 -14.91 3.21
CA TYR A 95 3.22 -15.81 2.31
C TYR A 95 3.72 -17.26 2.33
N SER A 96 4.59 -17.66 3.27
CA SER A 96 5.15 -19.03 3.31
C SER A 96 4.13 -20.15 3.40
N GLY A 97 2.92 -19.86 3.88
CA GLY A 97 1.82 -20.83 3.97
C GLY A 97 0.89 -20.84 2.76
N THR A 98 1.17 -20.04 1.72
CA THR A 98 0.28 -19.89 0.56
C THR A 98 0.80 -20.64 -0.66
N HIS A 99 -0.10 -21.19 -1.47
CA HIS A 99 0.28 -21.89 -2.70
C HIS A 99 1.00 -20.95 -3.68
N MET A 100 2.13 -21.42 -4.22
CA MET A 100 2.95 -20.70 -5.20
C MET A 100 3.39 -19.32 -4.70
N ASP A 101 3.96 -19.28 -3.50
CA ASP A 101 4.64 -18.08 -3.01
C ASP A 101 5.99 -17.89 -3.70
N LEU A 102 6.36 -16.64 -3.93
CA LEU A 102 7.67 -16.24 -4.44
C LEU A 102 8.44 -15.56 -3.31
N ASN A 103 9.44 -16.27 -2.77
CA ASN A 103 10.28 -15.82 -1.66
C ASN A 103 9.48 -15.36 -0.44
N ARG A 104 8.28 -15.90 -0.19
CA ARG A 104 7.35 -15.48 0.87
C ARG A 104 6.84 -14.03 0.76
N ARG A 105 7.13 -13.33 -0.34
CA ARG A 105 6.84 -11.89 -0.52
C ARG A 105 5.58 -11.62 -1.33
N VAL A 106 5.31 -12.43 -2.35
CA VAL A 106 4.07 -12.37 -3.14
C VAL A 106 3.61 -13.79 -3.37
N CYS A 107 2.33 -13.99 -3.67
CA CYS A 107 1.87 -15.29 -4.13
C CYS A 107 0.85 -15.15 -5.25
N VAL A 108 0.73 -16.22 -6.04
CA VAL A 108 -0.10 -16.25 -7.25
C VAL A 108 -1.56 -15.92 -6.95
N PRO A 109 -2.22 -16.44 -5.88
CA PRO A 109 -3.61 -16.09 -5.59
C PRO A 109 -3.86 -14.59 -5.42
N PHE A 110 -3.00 -13.89 -4.68
CA PHE A 110 -3.13 -12.44 -4.52
C PHE A 110 -2.77 -11.69 -5.82
N ALA A 111 -1.76 -12.13 -6.55
CA ALA A 111 -1.42 -11.57 -7.86
C ALA A 111 -2.60 -11.63 -8.85
N VAL A 112 -3.37 -12.73 -8.83
CA VAL A 112 -4.59 -12.87 -9.63
C VAL A 112 -5.66 -11.88 -9.17
N VAL A 113 -5.85 -11.70 -7.86
CA VAL A 113 -6.82 -10.73 -7.31
C VAL A 113 -6.43 -9.28 -7.65
N TRP A 114 -5.13 -8.96 -7.65
CA TRP A 114 -4.64 -7.62 -7.99
C TRP A 114 -5.02 -7.20 -9.41
N GLY A 115 -5.16 -8.14 -10.34
CA GLY A 115 -5.54 -7.82 -11.72
C GLY A 115 -6.91 -7.15 -11.85
N PRO A 116 -8.02 -7.84 -11.56
CA PRO A 116 -9.35 -7.23 -11.59
C PRO A 116 -9.46 -6.01 -10.67
N LEU A 117 -8.77 -6.01 -9.51
CA LEU A 117 -8.81 -4.88 -8.59
C LEU A 117 -8.16 -3.63 -9.18
N THR A 118 -6.99 -3.74 -9.82
CA THR A 118 -6.34 -2.60 -10.48
C THR A 118 -7.17 -2.09 -11.64
N ALA A 119 -7.80 -2.98 -12.41
CA ALA A 119 -8.70 -2.60 -13.50
C ALA A 119 -9.96 -1.88 -13.01
N PHE A 120 -10.56 -2.36 -11.91
CA PHE A 120 -11.67 -1.70 -11.25
C PHE A 120 -11.25 -0.33 -10.70
N ALA A 121 -10.11 -0.26 -10.00
CA ALA A 121 -9.60 0.98 -9.42
C ALA A 121 -9.32 2.05 -10.48
N LEU A 122 -8.74 1.69 -11.63
CA LEU A 122 -8.50 2.66 -12.71
C LEU A 122 -9.76 3.10 -13.44
N ARG A 123 -10.79 2.25 -13.53
CA ARG A 123 -12.03 2.61 -14.26
C ARG A 123 -13.07 3.30 -13.41
N GLN A 124 -13.19 2.92 -12.15
CA GLN A 124 -14.26 3.39 -11.27
C GLN A 124 -13.75 4.37 -10.22
N VAL A 125 -12.57 4.10 -9.64
CA VAL A 125 -12.04 4.91 -8.54
C VAL A 125 -11.24 6.11 -9.04
N GLN A 126 -10.40 5.93 -10.07
CA GLN A 126 -9.56 7.01 -10.61
C GLN A 126 -10.37 8.24 -11.08
N PRO A 127 -11.51 8.12 -11.78
CA PRO A 127 -12.32 9.28 -12.15
C PRO A 127 -12.85 10.07 -10.94
N LEU A 128 -13.05 9.41 -9.79
CA LEU A 128 -13.50 10.03 -8.55
C LEU A 128 -12.35 10.73 -7.82
N LEU A 129 -11.15 10.13 -7.82
CA LEU A 129 -9.96 10.69 -7.17
C LEU A 129 -9.31 11.81 -7.97
N HIS A 130 -9.40 11.76 -9.30
CA HIS A 130 -8.82 12.75 -10.20
C HIS A 130 -9.22 14.21 -9.88
N PRO A 131 -10.51 14.57 -9.77
CA PRO A 131 -10.90 15.93 -9.45
C PRO A 131 -10.45 16.33 -8.04
N ILE A 132 -10.46 15.42 -7.07
CA ILE A 132 -10.00 15.69 -5.70
C ILE A 132 -8.51 16.06 -5.72
N ALA A 133 -7.69 15.25 -6.39
CA ALA A 133 -6.25 15.47 -6.47
C ALA A 133 -5.88 16.71 -7.30
N LEU A 134 -6.68 17.07 -8.31
CA LEU A 134 -6.48 18.28 -9.13
C LEU A 134 -6.80 19.57 -8.37
N HIS A 135 -7.89 19.60 -7.61
CA HIS A 135 -8.36 20.79 -6.91
C HIS A 135 -7.78 20.93 -5.49
N ALA A 136 -6.95 19.99 -5.07
CA ALA A 136 -6.37 20.02 -3.74
C ALA A 136 -5.42 21.23 -3.57
N PRO A 137 -5.58 22.04 -2.51
CA PRO A 137 -4.82 23.25 -2.33
C PRO A 137 -3.33 22.95 -2.08
N ALA A 138 -2.45 23.76 -2.67
CA ALA A 138 -1.00 23.57 -2.58
C ALA A 138 -0.48 23.59 -1.12
N GLY A 139 -1.04 24.45 -0.27
CA GLY A 139 -0.70 24.52 1.15
C GLY A 139 -1.01 23.22 1.91
N ALA A 140 -2.16 22.59 1.62
CA ALA A 140 -2.48 21.29 2.20
C ALA A 140 -1.55 20.18 1.67
N GLY A 141 -1.14 20.26 0.39
CA GLY A 141 -0.15 19.34 -0.17
C GLY A 141 1.21 19.42 0.51
N LEU A 142 1.68 20.63 0.82
CA LEU A 142 2.91 20.86 1.59
C LEU A 142 2.79 20.35 3.03
N ALA A 143 1.68 20.67 3.72
CA ALA A 143 1.45 20.16 5.07
C ALA A 143 1.41 18.62 5.09
N LEU A 144 0.71 18.01 4.13
CA LEU A 144 0.65 16.55 3.98
C LEU A 144 2.04 15.95 3.74
N LEU A 145 2.85 16.57 2.89
CA LEU A 145 4.23 16.13 2.64
C LEU A 145 5.08 16.16 3.92
N LEU A 146 4.98 17.23 4.71
CA LEU A 146 5.71 17.36 5.98
C LEU A 146 5.28 16.29 6.98
N VAL A 147 3.97 16.10 7.15
CA VAL A 147 3.42 15.07 8.06
C VAL A 147 3.82 13.67 7.60
N LEU A 148 3.71 13.38 6.31
CA LEU A 148 4.12 12.10 5.73
C LEU A 148 5.61 11.84 5.94
N THR A 149 6.46 12.86 5.76
CA THR A 149 7.90 12.75 5.95
C THR A 149 8.24 12.48 7.42
N ALA A 150 7.63 13.22 8.34
CA ALA A 150 7.81 13.02 9.77
C ALA A 150 7.37 11.62 10.22
N ASP A 151 6.17 11.19 9.81
CA ASP A 151 5.64 9.88 10.15
C ASP A 151 6.47 8.74 9.53
N SER A 152 6.93 8.90 8.28
CA SER A 152 7.86 7.96 7.64
C SER A 152 9.17 7.84 8.42
N PHE A 153 9.73 8.97 8.88
CA PHE A 153 10.96 8.98 9.68
C PHE A 153 10.78 8.22 11.00
N PHE A 154 9.71 8.49 11.74
CA PHE A 154 9.45 7.79 13.00
C PHE A 154 9.14 6.30 12.79
N THR A 155 8.35 5.97 11.76
CA THR A 155 8.03 4.59 11.39
C THR A 155 9.29 3.80 11.06
N VAL A 156 10.14 4.33 10.17
CA VAL A 156 11.40 3.68 9.79
C VAL A 156 12.32 3.53 11.01
N ARG A 157 12.45 4.56 11.85
CA ARG A 157 13.30 4.50 13.04
C ARG A 157 12.81 3.47 14.05
N LEU A 158 11.50 3.35 14.24
CA LEU A 158 10.90 2.34 15.10
C LEU A 158 11.21 0.93 14.55
N LEU A 159 10.84 0.67 13.29
CA LEU A 159 11.01 -0.64 12.66
C LEU A 159 12.48 -1.08 12.60
N ARG A 160 13.42 -0.17 12.30
CA ARG A 160 14.86 -0.49 12.30
C ARG A 160 15.43 -0.81 13.67
N ARG A 161 14.78 -0.35 14.75
CA ARG A 161 15.24 -0.64 16.12
C ARG A 161 14.61 -1.89 16.69
N THR A 162 13.34 -2.13 16.40
CA THR A 162 12.56 -3.19 17.04
C THR A 162 12.40 -4.42 16.17
N HIS A 163 12.56 -4.28 14.85
CA HIS A 163 12.24 -5.29 13.86
C HIS A 163 10.83 -5.90 14.05
N ASN A 164 9.92 -5.13 14.66
CA ASN A 164 8.60 -5.61 15.04
C ASN A 164 7.51 -4.66 14.49
N VAL A 165 6.71 -5.20 13.58
CA VAL A 165 5.59 -4.52 12.93
C VAL A 165 4.37 -4.37 13.84
N ASP A 166 4.27 -5.15 14.92
CA ASP A 166 3.13 -5.13 15.85
C ASP A 166 3.09 -3.83 16.67
N LEU A 167 4.24 -3.16 16.79
CA LEU A 167 4.37 -1.87 17.45
C LEU A 167 3.82 -0.71 16.60
N LEU A 168 3.43 -0.96 15.35
CA LEU A 168 2.84 0.05 14.49
C LEU A 168 1.43 0.40 14.96
N GLY A 169 1.33 1.53 15.66
CA GLY A 169 0.11 2.07 16.22
C GLY A 169 0.39 2.65 17.59
N LEU A 170 -0.08 3.88 17.82
CA LEU A 170 0.11 4.56 19.11
C LEU A 170 -0.31 3.71 20.32
N PRO A 171 -1.46 2.99 20.30
CA PRO A 171 -1.84 2.15 21.44
C PRO A 171 -0.84 1.03 21.71
N ASN A 172 -0.35 0.35 20.67
CA ASN A 172 0.57 -0.79 20.82
C ASN A 172 1.95 -0.32 21.27
N LEU A 173 2.44 0.79 20.71
CA LEU A 173 3.70 1.40 21.12
C LEU A 173 3.64 1.84 22.59
N LEU A 174 2.56 2.51 23.00
CA LEU A 174 2.39 2.95 24.40
C LEU A 174 2.27 1.76 25.36
N ALA A 175 1.62 0.68 24.94
CA ALA A 175 1.54 -0.55 25.74
C ALA A 175 2.90 -1.22 25.92
N SER A 176 3.80 -1.17 24.92
CA SER A 176 5.16 -1.74 25.04
C SER A 176 6.13 -0.94 25.90
N LEU A 177 5.79 0.32 26.23
CA LEU A 177 6.62 1.21 27.04
C LEU A 177 6.22 1.23 28.52
N ARG A 178 5.16 0.50 28.89
CA ARG A 178 4.71 0.29 30.27
C ARG A 178 5.29 -1.00 30.81
#